data_AF-A0A8J4LQK9-F1
#
_entry.id   AF-A0A8J4LQK9-F1
#
_cell.length_a   1.000
_cell.length_b   1.000
_cell.length_c   1.000
_cell.angle_alpha   90.00
_cell.angle_beta   90.00
_cell.angle_gamma   90.00
#
_symmetry.space_group_name_H-M   'P 1'
#
loop_
_entity.id
_entity.type
_entity.pdbx_description
1 polymer ?
#
loop_
_entity_poly.entity_id
_entity_poly.type
_entity_poly.pdbx_seq_one_letter_code
_entity_poly.pdbx_strand_id
1 'polypeptide(L)'
;MSSRVMLLFCVLLLTSMIGQLPHAQGTGCSRPSGWCIHKGSVARNVDCDRDGALDWACSDNAGGRWAILSKNKCAADWSGGKPTSICPAAFGCSKPPGWCVHTGSVLKQLDCDGDGVLDLACSDNTGRRWAILSKNNCAEDWIGGKPVSICPAAFGCSKPPGWCVHTGSVLKQLDCDGDGVLDLACSDNTGRRWAILSKNNCAEDWIGGKPVSICPNGFGCFRPAGWCVQKGSVARNVDCDGDGALDWACSDSNGGRWAILSKNGCAEDWIGGRPLSICPKGFGK
;
A
#
# COMPACT_ATOMS: atom_id res chain seq x y z
N MET A 1 -12.56 55.83 -69.86
CA MET A 1 -13.87 55.78 -69.16
C MET A 1 -14.01 54.37 -68.61
N SER A 2 -13.43 54.02 -67.46
CA SER A 2 -13.85 54.32 -66.07
C SER A 2 -15.20 53.71 -65.65
N SER A 3 -15.12 52.92 -64.57
CA SER A 3 -16.15 52.39 -63.66
C SER A 3 -16.45 50.88 -63.81
N ARG A 4 -16.55 50.05 -62.76
CA ARG A 4 -16.45 50.21 -61.30
C ARG A 4 -16.53 48.79 -60.65
N VAL A 5 -15.84 48.60 -59.51
CA VAL A 5 -16.20 47.74 -58.34
C VAL A 5 -16.10 46.21 -58.57
N MET A 6 -15.30 45.45 -57.82
CA MET A 6 -15.62 45.05 -56.44
C MET A 6 -14.37 44.55 -55.69
N LEU A 7 -14.06 45.18 -54.56
CA LEU A 7 -13.17 44.66 -53.53
C LEU A 7 -13.78 43.37 -52.94
N LEU A 8 -12.98 42.32 -52.78
CA LEU A 8 -13.25 41.28 -51.77
C LEU A 8 -12.03 41.14 -50.86
N PHE A 9 -12.20 41.62 -49.64
CA PHE A 9 -11.32 41.43 -48.49
C PHE A 9 -11.20 39.94 -48.16
N CYS A 10 -9.99 39.38 -48.22
CA CYS A 10 -9.68 38.12 -47.55
C CYS A 10 -8.86 38.43 -46.29
N VAL A 11 -9.57 38.73 -45.20
CA VAL A 11 -9.01 38.81 -43.85
C VAL A 11 -8.82 37.38 -43.37
N LEU A 12 -7.59 36.87 -43.48
CA LEU A 12 -7.18 35.63 -42.84
C LEU A 12 -7.06 35.89 -41.33
N LEU A 13 -8.04 35.38 -40.59
CA LEU A 13 -8.03 35.21 -39.14
C LEU A 13 -6.80 34.37 -38.72
N LEU A 14 -5.78 35.02 -38.19
CA LEU A 14 -4.75 34.39 -37.36
C LEU A 14 -5.18 34.50 -35.89
N THR A 15 -6.16 33.68 -35.50
CA THR A 15 -6.50 33.48 -34.09
C THR A 15 -5.57 32.42 -33.48
N SER A 16 -4.69 32.90 -32.59
CA SER A 16 -4.34 32.26 -31.32
C SER A 16 -4.06 30.75 -31.35
N MET A 17 -2.92 30.36 -31.91
CA MET A 17 -2.22 29.16 -31.45
C MET A 17 -1.36 29.55 -30.25
N ILE A 18 -1.95 29.61 -29.06
CA ILE A 18 -1.19 29.46 -27.82
C ILE A 18 -0.79 27.98 -27.81
N GLY A 19 0.36 27.69 -28.42
CA GLY A 19 0.99 26.39 -28.28
C GLY A 19 1.16 26.13 -26.79
N GLN A 20 0.50 25.09 -26.29
CA GLN A 20 0.88 24.43 -25.06
C GLN A 20 2.38 24.16 -25.14
N LEU A 21 3.13 24.93 -24.35
CA LEU A 21 4.54 24.71 -24.16
C LEU A 21 4.71 23.26 -23.64
N PRO A 22 5.67 22.51 -24.19
CA PRO A 22 5.90 21.14 -23.77
C PRO A 22 6.24 21.12 -22.27
N HIS A 23 5.56 20.22 -21.55
CA HIS A 23 5.84 19.84 -20.16
C HIS A 23 7.37 19.71 -19.98
N ALA A 24 7.95 20.65 -19.23
CA ALA A 24 9.36 20.62 -18.92
C ALA A 24 9.63 19.44 -17.98
N GLN A 25 10.08 18.33 -18.56
CA GLN A 25 10.68 17.22 -17.85
C GLN A 25 12.00 17.71 -17.24
N GLY A 26 12.03 18.01 -15.93
CA GLY A 26 13.28 18.11 -15.15
C GLY A 26 13.50 19.25 -14.16
N THR A 27 12.51 20.08 -13.80
CA THR A 27 12.72 21.28 -12.94
C THR A 27 12.55 21.01 -11.44
N GLY A 28 13.05 19.91 -10.89
CA GLY A 28 12.92 19.60 -9.45
C GLY A 28 14.15 19.97 -8.62
N CYS A 29 13.99 20.17 -7.32
CA CYS A 29 15.12 20.33 -6.42
C CYS A 29 15.91 19.03 -6.24
N SER A 30 17.22 19.13 -6.06
CA SER A 30 18.06 17.99 -5.67
C SER A 30 18.02 17.80 -4.15
N ARG A 31 17.89 16.56 -3.68
CA ARG A 31 17.93 16.25 -2.25
C ARG A 31 19.37 16.39 -1.72
N PRO A 32 19.64 17.25 -0.73
CA PRO A 32 20.97 17.33 -0.15
C PRO A 32 21.38 16.02 0.52
N SER A 33 22.68 15.70 0.45
CA SER A 33 23.24 14.55 1.19
C SER A 33 23.04 14.77 2.69
N GLY A 34 22.65 13.70 3.41
CA GLY A 34 22.37 13.77 4.84
C GLY A 34 21.03 14.41 5.22
N TRP A 35 20.24 14.89 4.26
CA TRP A 35 18.92 15.47 4.54
C TRP A 35 17.84 14.38 4.58
N CYS A 36 17.01 14.40 5.63
CA CYS A 36 15.94 13.43 5.86
C CYS A 36 16.40 11.96 5.90
N ILE A 37 17.39 11.66 6.74
CA ILE A 37 17.93 10.29 6.92
C ILE A 37 17.83 9.79 8.36
N HIS A 38 17.26 10.58 9.27
CA HIS A 38 17.16 10.20 10.67
C HIS A 38 16.09 9.15 10.91
N LYS A 39 16.14 8.48 12.07
CA LYS A 39 15.22 7.39 12.39
C LYS A 39 13.77 7.88 12.37
N GLY A 40 12.94 7.22 11.57
CA GLY A 40 11.52 7.56 11.42
C GLY A 40 11.25 8.74 10.50
N SER A 41 12.26 9.25 9.78
CA SER A 41 12.06 10.29 8.77
C SER A 41 11.57 9.70 7.44
N VAL A 42 10.63 10.39 6.80
CA VAL A 42 10.07 10.05 5.49
C VAL A 42 10.27 11.24 4.57
N ALA A 43 11.03 11.03 3.49
CA ALA A 43 11.24 12.01 2.43
C ALA A 43 10.25 11.77 1.28
N ARG A 44 9.65 12.85 0.78
CA ARG A 44 8.75 12.86 -0.38
C ARG A 44 9.25 13.88 -1.39
N ASN A 45 9.20 13.52 -2.68
CA ASN A 45 9.53 14.40 -3.79
C ASN A 45 8.25 14.72 -4.55
N VAL A 46 7.63 15.85 -4.24
CA VAL A 46 6.27 16.23 -4.67
C VAL A 46 6.23 17.72 -4.93
N ASP A 47 5.36 18.17 -5.82
CA ASP A 47 5.11 19.60 -6.04
C ASP A 47 4.31 20.16 -4.84
N CYS A 48 4.99 20.89 -3.95
CA CYS A 48 4.43 21.36 -2.69
C CYS A 48 3.60 22.64 -2.86
N ASP A 49 3.97 23.50 -3.81
CA ASP A 49 3.38 24.83 -3.98
C ASP A 49 2.67 25.05 -5.34
N ARG A 50 2.52 23.96 -6.11
CA ARG A 50 1.81 23.87 -7.39
C ARG A 50 2.42 24.76 -8.47
N ASP A 51 3.74 24.93 -8.44
CA ASP A 51 4.47 25.68 -9.46
C ASP A 51 4.92 24.79 -10.64
N GLY A 52 4.61 23.50 -10.61
CA GLY A 52 4.95 22.51 -11.62
C GLY A 52 6.34 21.93 -11.47
N ALA A 53 7.12 22.35 -10.47
CA ALA A 53 8.39 21.78 -10.10
C ALA A 53 8.25 20.82 -8.91
N LEU A 54 9.13 19.83 -8.82
CA LEU A 54 9.15 18.91 -7.68
C LEU A 54 9.99 19.49 -6.54
N ASP A 55 9.43 19.44 -5.34
CA ASP A 55 10.03 19.87 -4.09
C ASP A 55 10.37 18.68 -3.20
N TRP A 56 11.34 18.87 -2.30
CA TRP A 56 11.61 17.89 -1.26
C TRP A 56 10.91 18.27 0.03
N ALA A 57 10.11 17.34 0.56
CA ALA A 57 9.52 17.45 1.88
C ALA A 57 9.96 16.29 2.76
N CYS A 58 10.26 16.56 4.02
CA CYS A 58 10.62 15.58 5.02
C CYS A 58 9.68 15.70 6.21
N SER A 59 9.18 14.57 6.70
CA SER A 59 8.43 14.48 7.93
C SER A 59 9.01 13.39 8.82
N ASP A 60 8.80 13.45 10.13
CA ASP A 60 9.16 12.35 11.02
C ASP A 60 8.09 12.04 12.07
N ASN A 61 8.31 10.94 12.80
CA ASN A 61 7.41 10.46 13.85
C ASN A 61 7.34 11.38 15.08
N ALA A 62 8.29 12.32 15.24
CA ALA A 62 8.27 13.33 16.30
C ALA A 62 7.47 14.58 15.90
N GLY A 63 6.90 14.61 14.69
CA GLY A 63 6.17 15.76 14.15
C GLY A 63 7.08 16.81 13.51
N GLY A 64 8.37 16.50 13.34
CA GLY A 64 9.30 17.33 12.58
C GLY A 64 8.87 17.41 11.12
N ARG A 65 8.95 18.61 10.54
CA ARG A 65 8.62 18.90 9.14
C ARG A 65 9.66 19.84 8.55
N TRP A 66 10.19 19.51 7.38
CA TRP A 66 11.17 20.30 6.61
C TRP A 66 10.80 20.30 5.14
N ALA A 67 11.04 21.40 4.43
CA ALA A 67 10.76 21.50 3.00
C ALA A 67 11.89 22.26 2.28
N ILE A 68 12.21 21.83 1.06
CA ILE A 68 13.11 22.49 0.12
C ILE A 68 12.29 22.77 -1.12
N LEU A 69 11.95 24.04 -1.32
CA LEU A 69 11.06 24.48 -2.41
C LEU A 69 11.87 25.00 -3.61
N SER A 70 11.44 24.61 -4.80
CA SER A 70 11.88 25.08 -6.13
C SER A 70 11.77 26.60 -6.23
N LYS A 71 10.64 27.16 -5.83
CA LYS A 71 10.35 28.60 -5.77
C LYS A 71 11.30 29.38 -4.87
N ASN A 72 11.85 28.72 -3.85
CA ASN A 72 12.87 29.27 -2.97
C ASN A 72 14.30 28.92 -3.44
N LYS A 73 14.48 28.69 -4.74
CA LYS A 73 15.76 28.37 -5.39
C LYS A 73 16.43 27.13 -4.78
N CYS A 74 15.64 26.16 -4.34
CA CYS A 74 16.12 24.94 -3.71
C CYS A 74 17.06 25.17 -2.52
N ALA A 75 16.86 26.27 -1.78
CA ALA A 75 17.62 26.53 -0.57
C ALA A 75 17.39 25.40 0.43
N ALA A 76 18.46 24.68 0.77
CA ALA A 76 18.39 23.58 1.72
C ALA A 76 18.00 24.12 3.10
N ASP A 77 16.82 23.71 3.57
CA ASP A 77 16.33 24.07 4.89
C ASP A 77 16.54 22.92 5.88
N TRP A 78 17.37 23.19 6.88
CA TRP A 78 17.66 22.28 8.00
C TRP A 78 16.85 22.60 9.25
N SER A 79 16.10 23.71 9.25
CA SER A 79 15.23 24.10 10.34
C SER A 79 13.90 23.35 10.28
N GLY A 80 13.63 22.57 11.33
CA GLY A 80 12.39 21.83 11.46
C GLY A 80 11.20 22.73 11.82
N GLY A 81 10.03 22.12 11.95
CA GLY A 81 8.81 22.80 12.42
C GLY A 81 8.07 23.58 11.34
N LYS A 82 8.25 23.24 10.06
CA LYS A 82 7.45 23.88 8.99
C LYS A 82 5.95 23.63 9.19
N PRO A 83 5.08 24.58 8.83
CA PRO A 83 3.63 24.35 8.86
C PRO A 83 3.23 23.33 7.78
N THR A 84 2.11 22.64 7.97
CA THR A 84 1.57 21.70 6.95
C THR A 84 1.29 22.39 5.62
N SER A 85 0.89 23.67 5.67
CA SER A 85 0.55 24.47 4.50
C SER A 85 1.70 24.73 3.53
N ILE A 86 2.97 24.56 3.95
CA ILE A 86 4.10 24.73 3.03
C ILE A 86 4.22 23.58 2.05
N CYS A 87 3.74 22.40 2.41
CA CYS A 87 3.68 21.24 1.53
C CYS A 87 2.50 20.33 1.90
N PRO A 88 1.26 20.73 1.56
CA PRO A 88 0.07 19.96 1.88
C PRO A 88 0.14 18.53 1.33
N ALA A 89 0.70 18.35 0.14
CA ALA A 89 0.91 17.07 -0.52
C ALA A 89 1.87 16.11 0.22
N ALA A 90 2.72 16.63 1.12
CA ALA A 90 3.65 15.80 1.89
C ALA A 90 3.34 15.73 3.38
N PHE A 91 2.66 16.74 3.92
CA PHE A 91 2.37 16.85 5.36
C PHE A 91 0.91 16.61 5.71
N GLY A 92 0.00 16.99 4.82
CA GLY A 92 -1.44 16.74 4.96
C GLY A 92 -2.06 17.20 6.27
N CYS A 93 -3.06 16.44 6.71
CA CYS A 93 -3.68 16.60 8.00
C CYS A 93 -2.76 16.18 9.15
N SER A 94 -2.79 16.95 10.25
CA SER A 94 -2.07 16.60 11.48
C SER A 94 -2.85 15.55 12.26
N LYS A 95 -2.17 14.48 12.70
CA LYS A 95 -2.79 13.41 13.48
C LYS A 95 -3.15 13.90 14.88
N PRO A 96 -4.43 13.85 15.30
CA PRO A 96 -4.79 14.23 16.65
C PRO A 96 -4.11 13.32 17.70
N PRO A 97 -3.73 13.87 18.86
CA PRO A 97 -3.24 13.07 19.99
C PRO A 97 -4.28 12.02 20.38
N GLY A 98 -3.86 10.76 20.56
CA GLY A 98 -4.77 9.66 20.90
C GLY A 98 -5.61 9.10 19.73
N TRP A 99 -5.54 9.68 18.53
CA TRP A 99 -6.24 9.15 17.36
C TRP A 99 -5.46 8.02 16.70
N CYS A 100 -6.14 6.92 16.39
CA CYS A 100 -5.56 5.70 15.79
C CYS A 100 -4.35 5.14 16.56
N VAL A 101 -4.53 4.92 17.86
CA VAL A 101 -3.47 4.38 18.74
C VAL A 101 -3.89 3.12 19.50
N HIS A 102 -5.11 2.63 19.30
CA HIS A 102 -5.63 1.47 20.02
C HIS A 102 -5.05 0.16 19.46
N THR A 103 -5.09 -0.90 20.26
CA THR A 103 -4.57 -2.21 19.86
C THR A 103 -5.25 -2.69 18.57
N GLY A 104 -4.43 -3.06 17.58
CA GLY A 104 -4.91 -3.51 16.28
C GLY A 104 -5.30 -2.38 15.32
N SER A 105 -5.11 -1.11 15.69
CA SER A 105 -5.32 0.02 14.77
C SER A 105 -4.16 0.18 13.79
N VAL A 106 -4.48 0.51 12.53
CA VAL A 106 -3.53 0.80 11.47
C VAL A 106 -3.80 2.20 10.95
N LEU A 107 -2.80 3.07 11.06
CA LEU A 107 -2.82 4.41 10.49
C LEU A 107 -2.19 4.38 9.10
N LYS A 108 -2.89 4.98 8.13
CA LYS A 108 -2.33 5.32 6.82
C LYS A 108 -2.50 6.81 6.56
N GLN A 109 -1.51 7.38 5.86
CA GLN A 109 -1.54 8.75 5.39
C GLN A 109 -1.37 8.76 3.86
N LEU A 110 -2.43 9.13 3.16
CA LEU A 110 -2.56 9.08 1.69
C LEU A 110 -3.65 10.06 1.25
N ASP A 111 -3.64 10.46 -0.02
CA ASP A 111 -4.75 11.23 -0.61
C ASP A 111 -5.93 10.28 -0.87
N CYS A 112 -6.96 10.38 -0.04
CA CYS A 112 -8.12 9.52 -0.07
C CYS A 112 -9.19 9.99 -1.07
N ASP A 113 -9.23 11.29 -1.35
CA ASP A 113 -10.32 11.93 -2.09
C ASP A 113 -9.88 12.64 -3.39
N GLY A 114 -8.60 12.58 -3.72
CA GLY A 114 -8.00 13.07 -4.95
C GLY A 114 -7.79 14.59 -5.00
N ASP A 115 -7.67 15.28 -3.85
CA ASP A 115 -7.39 16.72 -3.81
C ASP A 115 -5.89 17.09 -3.86
N GLY A 116 -5.01 16.08 -3.89
CA GLY A 116 -3.57 16.23 -3.86
C GLY A 116 -3.00 16.59 -2.48
N VAL A 117 -3.78 16.45 -1.40
CA VAL A 117 -3.39 16.66 -0.01
C VAL A 117 -3.48 15.32 0.72
N LEU A 118 -2.55 15.04 1.63
CA LEU A 118 -2.61 13.79 2.39
C LEU A 118 -3.69 13.85 3.48
N ASP A 119 -4.56 12.85 3.47
CA ASP A 119 -5.55 12.58 4.49
C ASP A 119 -5.00 11.61 5.54
N LEU A 120 -5.74 11.45 6.64
CA LEU A 120 -5.48 10.39 7.60
C LEU A 120 -6.62 9.37 7.54
N ALA A 121 -6.26 8.11 7.34
CA ALA A 121 -7.18 6.99 7.39
C ALA A 121 -6.74 6.03 8.50
N CYS A 122 -7.67 5.65 9.36
CA CYS A 122 -7.45 4.64 10.39
C CYS A 122 -8.41 3.49 10.19
N SER A 123 -7.90 2.27 10.30
CA SER A 123 -8.73 1.07 10.41
C SER A 123 -8.31 0.25 11.62
N ASP A 124 -9.15 -0.69 12.06
CA ASP A 124 -8.75 -1.69 13.05
C ASP A 124 -9.15 -3.11 12.66
N ASN A 125 -8.65 -4.09 13.42
CA ASN A 125 -8.94 -5.50 13.22
C ASN A 125 -10.41 -5.91 13.52
N THR A 126 -11.24 -4.99 14.02
CA THR A 126 -12.69 -5.17 14.17
C THR A 126 -13.48 -4.64 12.97
N GLY A 127 -12.79 -4.06 11.98
CA GLY A 127 -13.39 -3.48 10.77
C GLY A 127 -13.91 -2.06 10.97
N ARG A 128 -13.63 -1.42 12.11
CA ARG A 128 -13.97 0.01 12.29
C ARG A 128 -12.98 0.86 11.49
N ARG A 129 -13.50 1.95 10.93
CA ARG A 129 -12.78 2.87 10.06
C ARG A 129 -13.08 4.31 10.43
N TRP A 130 -12.04 5.15 10.41
CA TRP A 130 -12.09 6.58 10.67
C TRP A 130 -11.30 7.31 9.59
N ALA A 131 -11.71 8.52 9.25
CA ALA A 131 -11.00 9.32 8.25
C ALA A 131 -11.04 10.80 8.60
N ILE A 132 -9.89 11.45 8.55
CA ILE A 132 -9.74 12.90 8.64
C ILE A 132 -9.33 13.38 7.26
N LEU A 133 -10.26 14.05 6.57
CA LEU A 133 -10.07 14.51 5.19
C LEU A 133 -9.64 15.98 5.14
N SER A 134 -8.68 16.30 4.28
CA SER A 134 -8.21 17.65 3.96
C SER A 134 -9.30 18.50 3.35
N LYS A 135 -10.13 17.95 2.46
CA LYS A 135 -11.32 18.63 1.92
C LYS A 135 -12.31 19.08 3.00
N ASN A 136 -12.30 18.40 4.15
CA ASN A 136 -13.10 18.76 5.33
C ASN A 136 -12.31 19.57 6.36
N ASN A 137 -11.29 20.33 5.92
CA ASN A 137 -10.42 21.15 6.76
C ASN A 137 -9.73 20.36 7.87
N CYS A 138 -9.42 19.08 7.64
CA CYS A 138 -8.86 18.19 8.64
C CYS A 138 -9.67 18.14 9.95
N ALA A 139 -10.99 18.29 9.86
CA ALA A 139 -11.87 18.18 11.02
C ALA A 139 -11.68 16.80 11.69
N GLU A 140 -11.52 16.82 13.02
CA GLU A 140 -11.33 15.60 13.78
C GLU A 140 -12.53 14.67 13.64
N ASP A 141 -12.26 13.38 13.42
CA ASP A 141 -13.28 12.36 13.27
C ASP A 141 -13.06 11.25 14.31
N TRP A 142 -13.81 11.32 15.40
CA TRP A 142 -13.77 10.33 16.49
C TRP A 142 -14.81 9.22 16.33
N ILE A 143 -15.70 9.34 15.33
CA ILE A 143 -16.82 8.42 15.13
C ILE A 143 -16.41 7.34 14.13
N GLY A 144 -16.27 6.11 14.62
CA GLY A 144 -15.97 4.96 13.77
C GLY A 144 -17.13 4.61 12.85
N GLY A 145 -16.82 3.95 11.73
CA GLY A 145 -17.82 3.42 10.80
C GLY A 145 -17.84 4.10 9.44
N LYS A 146 -16.74 4.77 9.04
CA LYS A 146 -16.64 5.30 7.67
C LYS A 146 -16.75 4.16 6.64
N PRO A 147 -17.43 4.40 5.50
CA PRO A 147 -17.45 3.43 4.41
C PRO A 147 -16.07 3.31 3.75
N VAL A 148 -15.83 2.21 3.03
CA VAL A 148 -14.64 2.04 2.18
C VAL A 148 -14.45 3.22 1.24
N SER A 149 -15.54 3.70 0.64
CA SER A 149 -15.53 4.71 -0.41
C SER A 149 -14.92 6.04 0.02
N ILE A 150 -14.83 6.31 1.32
CA ILE A 150 -14.16 7.51 1.83
C ILE A 150 -12.65 7.45 1.62
N CYS A 151 -12.04 6.27 1.69
CA CYS A 151 -10.62 6.10 1.42
C CYS A 151 -10.34 4.67 0.91
N PRO A 152 -10.65 4.38 -0.36
CA PRO A 152 -10.55 3.03 -0.91
C PRO A 152 -9.16 2.44 -0.76
N ALA A 153 -8.12 3.22 -1.05
CA ALA A 153 -6.73 2.78 -0.93
C ALA A 153 -6.31 2.48 0.52
N ALA A 154 -6.93 3.11 1.52
CA ALA A 154 -6.67 2.78 2.91
C ALA A 154 -7.50 1.59 3.40
N PHE A 155 -8.77 1.54 3.02
CA PHE A 155 -9.76 0.66 3.61
C PHE A 155 -10.03 -0.61 2.81
N GLY A 156 -9.61 -0.67 1.56
CA GLY A 156 -9.72 -1.86 0.73
C GLY A 156 -11.14 -2.30 0.47
N CYS A 157 -11.36 -3.60 0.31
CA CYS A 157 -12.70 -4.15 0.09
C CYS A 157 -13.52 -4.27 1.38
N SER A 158 -14.84 -4.08 1.27
CA SER A 158 -15.77 -4.39 2.36
C SER A 158 -15.97 -5.90 2.46
N LYS A 159 -15.87 -6.45 3.68
CA LYS A 159 -16.16 -7.87 3.93
C LYS A 159 -17.65 -8.15 3.75
N PRO A 160 -18.07 -9.02 2.82
CA PRO A 160 -19.48 -9.36 2.69
C PRO A 160 -20.01 -10.00 3.98
N PRO A 161 -21.29 -9.76 4.35
CA PRO A 161 -21.94 -10.44 5.47
C PRO A 161 -21.88 -11.96 5.28
N GLY A 162 -21.48 -12.71 6.32
CA GLY A 162 -21.34 -14.17 6.23
C GLY A 162 -20.09 -14.67 5.49
N TRP A 163 -19.27 -13.80 4.89
CA TRP A 163 -18.03 -14.21 4.25
C TRP A 163 -16.91 -14.39 5.28
N CYS A 164 -16.17 -15.51 5.18
CA CYS A 164 -15.10 -15.89 6.09
C CYS A 164 -15.49 -15.92 7.57
N VAL A 165 -16.59 -16.60 7.90
CA VAL A 165 -17.10 -16.71 9.28
C VAL A 165 -17.24 -18.16 9.76
N HIS A 166 -16.94 -19.14 8.92
CA HIS A 166 -17.08 -20.55 9.27
C HIS A 166 -15.97 -21.02 10.22
N THR A 167 -16.22 -22.11 10.94
CA THR A 167 -15.26 -22.69 11.88
C THR A 167 -13.93 -23.00 11.19
N GLY A 168 -12.83 -22.53 11.78
CA GLY A 168 -11.49 -22.73 11.25
C GLY A 168 -11.11 -21.76 10.12
N SER A 169 -11.98 -20.80 9.77
CA SER A 169 -11.65 -19.75 8.82
C SER A 169 -10.78 -18.65 9.44
N VAL A 170 -9.89 -18.08 8.63
CA VAL A 170 -8.99 -16.99 8.98
C VAL A 170 -9.13 -15.92 7.91
N LEU A 171 -9.64 -14.76 8.32
CA LEU A 171 -9.68 -13.55 7.51
C LEU A 171 -8.38 -12.77 7.67
N LYS A 172 -7.80 -12.34 6.56
CA LYS A 172 -6.74 -11.34 6.53
C LYS A 172 -7.13 -10.22 5.58
N GLN A 173 -6.70 -9.02 5.93
CA GLN A 173 -6.80 -7.84 5.08
C GLN A 173 -5.39 -7.33 4.78
N LEU A 174 -4.97 -7.45 3.53
CA LEU A 174 -3.62 -7.13 3.08
C LEU A 174 -3.65 -6.84 1.57
N ASP A 175 -2.62 -6.17 1.07
CA ASP A 175 -2.42 -6.02 -0.38
C ASP A 175 -1.89 -7.34 -0.96
N CYS A 176 -2.76 -8.05 -1.69
CA CYS A 176 -2.48 -9.37 -2.23
C CYS A 176 -1.81 -9.32 -3.60
N ASP A 177 -2.09 -8.28 -4.40
CA ASP A 177 -1.66 -8.18 -5.80
C ASP A 177 -0.69 -7.01 -6.09
N GLY A 178 -0.32 -6.26 -5.06
CA GLY A 178 0.68 -5.20 -5.10
C GLY A 178 0.15 -3.88 -5.65
N ASP A 179 -1.16 -3.67 -5.69
CA ASP A 179 -1.78 -2.44 -6.20
C ASP A 179 -1.80 -1.29 -5.17
N GLY A 180 -1.35 -1.54 -3.95
CA GLY A 180 -1.31 -0.58 -2.84
C GLY A 180 -2.65 -0.43 -2.10
N VAL A 181 -3.69 -1.16 -2.52
CA VAL A 181 -5.01 -1.22 -1.92
C VAL A 181 -5.15 -2.52 -1.13
N LEU A 182 -5.93 -2.50 -0.05
CA LEU A 182 -6.11 -3.71 0.75
C LEU A 182 -7.18 -4.64 0.13
N ASP A 183 -6.83 -5.91 -0.01
CA ASP A 183 -7.73 -6.99 -0.40
C ASP A 183 -8.23 -7.75 0.82
N LEU A 184 -9.22 -8.62 0.59
CA LEU A 184 -9.63 -9.60 1.59
C LEU A 184 -9.20 -10.99 1.16
N ALA A 185 -8.46 -11.66 2.03
CA ALA A 185 -8.06 -13.05 1.88
C ALA A 185 -8.72 -13.88 2.99
N CYS A 186 -9.43 -14.93 2.62
CA CYS A 186 -9.93 -15.93 3.55
C CYS A 186 -9.27 -17.27 3.28
N SER A 187 -8.85 -17.95 4.33
CA SER A 187 -8.43 -19.36 4.26
C SER A 187 -9.10 -20.15 5.37
N ASP A 188 -9.15 -21.48 5.25
CA ASP A 188 -9.58 -22.33 6.36
C ASP A 188 -8.65 -23.52 6.61
N ASN A 189 -8.90 -24.22 7.72
CA ASN A 189 -8.16 -25.41 8.13
C ASN A 189 -8.37 -26.65 7.24
N THR A 190 -9.17 -26.54 6.17
CA THR A 190 -9.32 -27.56 5.14
C THR A 190 -8.56 -27.22 3.86
N GLY A 191 -7.82 -26.10 3.85
CA GLY A 191 -7.05 -25.62 2.69
C GLY A 191 -7.87 -24.86 1.65
N ARG A 192 -9.16 -24.58 1.92
CA ARG A 192 -9.97 -23.74 1.04
C ARG A 192 -9.56 -22.29 1.20
N ARG A 193 -9.56 -21.57 0.09
CA ARG A 193 -9.09 -20.18 -0.03
C ARG A 193 -10.05 -19.38 -0.89
N TRP A 194 -10.32 -18.15 -0.48
CA TRP A 194 -11.17 -17.17 -1.16
C TRP A 194 -10.47 -15.80 -1.15
N ALA A 195 -10.65 -15.02 -2.21
CA ALA A 195 -10.05 -13.70 -2.32
C ALA A 195 -11.04 -12.70 -2.91
N ILE A 196 -11.18 -11.53 -2.28
CA ILE A 196 -11.88 -10.39 -2.84
C ILE A 196 -10.82 -9.32 -3.10
N LEU A 197 -10.52 -9.09 -4.38
CA LEU A 197 -9.46 -8.17 -4.81
C LEU A 197 -10.02 -6.78 -5.14
N SER A 198 -9.36 -5.72 -4.68
CA SER A 198 -9.61 -4.32 -5.00
C SER A 198 -9.55 -4.07 -6.50
N LYS A 199 -8.52 -4.59 -7.16
CA LYS A 199 -8.32 -4.52 -8.60
C LYS A 199 -9.45 -5.13 -9.42
N ASN A 200 -10.20 -6.05 -8.83
CA ASN A 200 -11.41 -6.64 -9.40
C ASN A 200 -12.70 -5.96 -8.91
N ASN A 201 -12.62 -4.68 -8.55
CA ASN A 201 -13.73 -3.88 -8.02
C ASN A 201 -14.41 -4.50 -6.80
N CYS A 202 -13.65 -5.21 -5.96
CA CYS A 202 -14.18 -5.93 -4.80
C CYS A 202 -15.33 -6.90 -5.14
N ALA A 203 -15.29 -7.51 -6.34
CA ALA A 203 -16.26 -8.51 -6.73
C ALA A 203 -16.30 -9.64 -5.70
N GLU A 204 -17.49 -9.97 -5.21
CA GLU A 204 -17.66 -11.01 -4.22
C GLU A 204 -17.22 -12.37 -4.77
N ASP A 205 -16.47 -13.11 -3.96
CA ASP A 205 -15.95 -14.43 -4.30
C ASP A 205 -16.43 -15.47 -3.28
N TRP A 206 -17.47 -16.20 -3.63
CA TRP A 206 -18.04 -17.26 -2.80
C TRP A 206 -17.48 -18.65 -3.13
N ILE A 207 -16.66 -18.75 -4.18
CA ILE A 207 -16.14 -20.02 -4.69
C ILE A 207 -14.76 -20.28 -4.06
N GLY A 208 -14.71 -21.28 -3.18
CA GLY A 208 -13.45 -21.71 -2.57
C GLY A 208 -12.53 -22.37 -3.58
N GLY A 209 -11.22 -22.22 -3.38
CA GLY A 209 -10.19 -22.89 -4.20
C GLY A 209 -9.24 -21.95 -4.92
N LYS A 210 -9.11 -20.70 -4.48
CA LYS A 210 -8.10 -19.79 -5.04
C LYS A 210 -6.68 -20.35 -4.81
N PRO A 211 -5.77 -20.24 -5.79
CA PRO A 211 -4.37 -20.61 -5.60
C PRO A 211 -3.68 -19.66 -4.61
N VAL A 212 -2.57 -20.11 -3.99
CA VAL A 212 -1.74 -19.24 -3.11
C VAL A 212 -1.33 -17.97 -3.85
N SER A 213 -1.00 -18.08 -5.14
CA SER A 213 -0.52 -16.97 -5.95
C SER A 213 -1.47 -15.79 -6.07
N ILE A 214 -2.78 -15.96 -5.80
CA ILE A 214 -3.73 -14.84 -5.77
C ILE A 214 -3.51 -13.95 -4.54
N CYS A 215 -3.08 -14.53 -3.42
CA CYS A 215 -2.72 -13.76 -2.23
C CYS A 215 -1.62 -14.49 -1.46
N PRO A 216 -0.35 -14.38 -1.89
CA PRO A 216 0.77 -15.15 -1.34
C PRO A 216 0.90 -14.95 0.18
N ASN A 217 0.93 -13.69 0.59
CA ASN A 217 1.03 -13.24 1.98
C ASN A 217 -0.26 -13.56 2.80
N GLY A 218 -1.38 -13.77 2.11
CA GLY A 218 -2.68 -14.04 2.73
C GLY A 218 -2.88 -15.52 3.00
N PHE A 219 -2.60 -16.37 2.02
CA PHE A 219 -2.95 -17.78 2.06
C PHE A 219 -1.87 -18.67 2.66
N GLY A 220 -0.59 -18.45 2.33
CA GLY A 220 0.49 -19.39 2.68
C GLY A 220 0.17 -20.85 2.33
N CYS A 221 1.00 -21.77 2.79
CA CYS A 221 0.69 -23.20 2.71
C CYS A 221 -0.03 -23.73 3.95
N PHE A 222 -0.95 -24.65 3.72
CA PHE A 222 -1.54 -25.46 4.77
C PHE A 222 -0.57 -26.58 5.17
N ARG A 223 -0.52 -26.92 6.46
CA ARG A 223 0.19 -28.09 6.97
C ARG A 223 -0.77 -29.28 7.03
N PRO A 224 -0.58 -30.32 6.20
CA PRO A 224 -1.45 -31.49 6.21
C PRO A 224 -1.52 -32.15 7.58
N ALA A 225 -2.68 -32.70 7.92
CA ALA A 225 -2.85 -33.46 9.15
C ALA A 225 -1.88 -34.66 9.17
N GLY A 226 -1.15 -34.84 10.28
CA GLY A 226 -0.14 -35.90 10.39
C GLY A 226 1.21 -35.57 9.72
N TRP A 227 1.36 -34.43 9.07
CA TRP A 227 2.65 -34.00 8.52
C TRP A 227 3.55 -33.42 9.62
N CYS A 228 4.82 -33.81 9.69
CA CYS A 228 5.78 -33.37 10.71
C CYS A 228 5.35 -33.62 12.16
N VAL A 229 4.86 -34.83 12.45
CA VAL A 229 4.42 -35.24 13.80
C VAL A 229 5.32 -36.30 14.42
N GLN A 230 6.41 -36.67 13.76
CA GLN A 230 7.31 -37.70 14.28
C GLN A 230 8.01 -37.22 15.57
N LYS A 231 8.43 -38.16 16.42
CA LYS A 231 9.17 -37.81 17.63
C LYS A 231 10.47 -37.09 17.26
N GLY A 232 10.65 -35.87 17.77
CA GLY A 232 11.81 -35.03 17.47
C GLY A 232 11.68 -34.21 16.18
N SER A 233 10.53 -34.21 15.52
CA SER A 233 10.28 -33.34 14.37
C SER A 233 9.91 -31.92 14.80
N VAL A 234 10.45 -30.92 14.12
CA VAL A 234 10.20 -29.50 14.30
C VAL A 234 9.61 -28.94 13.01
N ALA A 235 8.38 -28.45 13.10
CA ALA A 235 7.72 -27.74 12.01
C ALA A 235 7.95 -26.23 12.15
N ARG A 236 8.33 -25.55 11.06
CA ARG A 236 8.44 -24.10 10.98
C ARG A 236 7.58 -23.59 9.82
N ASN A 237 6.86 -22.51 10.05
CA ASN A 237 6.10 -21.81 9.02
C ASN A 237 6.83 -20.51 8.66
N VAL A 238 7.55 -20.52 7.55
CA VAL A 238 8.50 -19.46 7.17
C VAL A 238 8.54 -19.33 5.66
N ASP A 239 8.82 -18.14 5.14
CA ASP A 239 9.11 -17.92 3.73
C ASP A 239 10.50 -18.50 3.38
N CYS A 240 10.49 -19.67 2.76
CA CYS A 240 11.65 -20.47 2.42
C CYS A 240 12.36 -19.98 1.16
N ASP A 241 11.62 -19.50 0.16
CA ASP A 241 12.12 -19.19 -1.18
C ASP A 241 12.09 -17.71 -1.56
N GLY A 242 11.65 -16.84 -0.64
CA GLY A 242 11.65 -15.40 -0.77
C GLY A 242 10.49 -14.84 -1.58
N ASP A 243 9.44 -15.63 -1.83
CA ASP A 243 8.26 -15.19 -2.58
C ASP A 243 7.25 -14.40 -1.73
N GLY A 244 7.52 -14.25 -0.43
CA GLY A 244 6.66 -13.55 0.53
C GLY A 244 5.57 -14.43 1.14
N ALA A 245 5.18 -15.54 0.50
CA ALA A 245 4.27 -16.50 1.09
C ALA A 245 4.98 -17.35 2.15
N LEU A 246 4.22 -17.76 3.16
CA LEU A 246 4.73 -18.66 4.18
C LEU A 246 4.63 -20.10 3.72
N ASP A 247 5.76 -20.80 3.76
CA ASP A 247 5.90 -22.22 3.50
C ASP A 247 5.87 -23.04 4.78
N TRP A 248 5.72 -24.35 4.66
CA TRP A 248 5.99 -25.26 5.76
C TRP A 248 7.30 -26.01 5.56
N ALA A 249 8.19 -25.89 6.53
CA ALA A 249 9.40 -26.69 6.63
C ALA A 249 9.30 -27.64 7.83
N CYS A 250 9.70 -28.89 7.64
CA CYS A 250 9.86 -29.86 8.72
C CYS A 250 11.28 -30.37 8.75
N SER A 251 11.85 -30.46 9.94
CA SER A 251 13.12 -31.16 10.16
C SER A 251 12.96 -32.14 11.32
N ASP A 252 13.70 -33.24 11.34
CA ASP A 252 13.75 -34.16 12.48
C ASP A 252 15.16 -34.35 13.03
N SER A 253 15.25 -35.03 14.18
CA SER A 253 16.52 -35.34 14.83
C SER A 253 17.41 -36.33 14.06
N ASN A 254 16.85 -37.02 13.06
CA ASN A 254 17.56 -37.98 12.21
C ASN A 254 18.08 -37.33 10.90
N GLY A 255 17.91 -36.01 10.74
CA GLY A 255 18.33 -35.28 9.55
C GLY A 255 17.31 -35.30 8.40
N GLY A 256 16.13 -35.87 8.63
CA GLY A 256 14.98 -35.80 7.74
C GLY A 256 14.53 -34.35 7.56
N ARG A 257 14.23 -33.99 6.32
CA ARG A 257 13.79 -32.64 5.91
C ARG A 257 12.69 -32.74 4.87
N TRP A 258 11.61 -31.98 5.07
CA TRP A 258 10.45 -31.89 4.19
C TRP A 258 10.06 -30.43 4.01
N ALA A 259 9.54 -30.07 2.84
CA ALA A 259 9.08 -28.71 2.58
C ALA A 259 7.83 -28.69 1.69
N ILE A 260 6.82 -27.93 2.11
CA ILE A 260 5.63 -27.62 1.32
C ILE A 260 5.74 -26.16 0.92
N LEU A 261 6.01 -25.93 -0.37
CA LEU A 261 6.30 -24.60 -0.91
C LEU A 261 5.09 -23.96 -1.60
N SER A 262 4.83 -22.69 -1.29
CA SER A 262 3.81 -21.81 -1.88
C SER A 262 3.96 -21.70 -3.39
N LYS A 263 5.19 -21.48 -3.85
CA LYS A 263 5.57 -21.38 -5.26
C LYS A 263 5.31 -22.66 -6.06
N ASN A 264 5.29 -23.81 -5.37
CA ASN A 264 4.91 -25.10 -5.94
C ASN A 264 3.42 -25.43 -5.72
N GLY A 265 2.59 -24.41 -5.44
CA GLY A 265 1.16 -24.57 -5.25
C GLY A 265 0.77 -25.27 -3.94
N CYS A 266 1.68 -25.35 -2.97
CA CYS A 266 1.54 -26.14 -1.75
C CYS A 266 1.29 -27.62 -1.98
N ALA A 267 1.94 -28.20 -2.99
CA ALA A 267 1.95 -29.64 -3.17
C ALA A 267 2.48 -30.33 -1.89
N GLU A 268 1.73 -31.32 -1.41
CA GLU A 268 2.10 -32.06 -0.21
C GLU A 268 3.43 -32.80 -0.43
N ASP A 269 4.34 -32.67 0.53
CA ASP A 269 5.66 -33.28 0.47
C ASP A 269 5.83 -34.31 1.59
N TRP A 270 5.45 -35.55 1.32
CA TRP A 270 5.60 -36.67 2.26
C TRP A 270 6.95 -37.37 2.16
N ILE A 271 7.74 -37.05 1.14
CA ILE A 271 9.02 -37.70 0.84
C ILE A 271 10.15 -36.85 1.43
N GLY A 272 10.83 -37.40 2.45
CA GLY A 272 11.91 -36.71 3.13
C GLY A 272 13.17 -36.59 2.27
N GLY A 273 14.14 -35.80 2.75
CA GLY A 273 15.45 -35.66 2.13
C GLY A 273 15.65 -34.36 1.35
N ARG A 274 14.80 -33.35 1.58
CA ARG A 274 14.96 -32.03 0.97
C ARG A 274 16.31 -31.40 1.39
N PRO A 275 17.07 -30.80 0.45
CA PRO A 275 18.32 -30.11 0.79
C PRO A 275 18.08 -28.88 1.67
N LEU A 276 19.11 -28.47 2.41
CA LEU A 276 19.09 -27.28 3.28
C LEU A 276 18.72 -26.01 2.49
N SER A 277 19.16 -25.95 1.22
CA SER A 277 18.94 -24.81 0.33
C SER A 277 17.48 -24.57 -0.03
N ILE A 278 16.59 -25.57 0.08
CA ILE A 278 15.17 -25.40 -0.22
C ILE A 278 14.48 -24.52 0.83
N CYS A 279 14.90 -24.62 2.08
CA CYS A 279 14.38 -23.76 3.14
C CYS A 279 15.45 -23.43 4.17
N PRO A 280 16.39 -22.52 3.84
CA PRO A 280 17.50 -22.21 4.73
C PRO A 280 17.03 -21.70 6.10
N LYS A 281 15.97 -20.88 6.12
CA LYS A 281 15.37 -20.33 7.34
C LYS A 281 14.56 -21.36 8.14
N GLY A 282 14.01 -22.37 7.47
CA GLY A 282 13.16 -23.39 8.09
C GLY A 282 13.93 -24.60 8.60
N PHE A 283 15.10 -24.88 8.01
CA PHE A 283 15.97 -25.99 8.39
C PHE A 283 17.21 -25.55 9.19
N GLY A 284 17.51 -24.25 9.23
CA GLY A 284 18.53 -23.69 10.10
C GLY A 284 18.16 -23.84 11.57
N LYS A 285 19.15 -24.14 12.41
CA LYS A 285 18.98 -24.17 13.87
C LYS A 285 18.62 -22.78 14.38
#